data_AF-A0A126NE37-F1
#
_entry.id   AF-A0A126NE37-F1
#
_cell.length_a   1.000
_cell.length_b   1.000
_cell.length_c   1.000
_cell.angle_alpha   90.00
_cell.angle_beta   90.00
_cell.angle_gamma   90.00
#
_symmetry.space_group_name_H-M   'P 1'
#
loop_
_entity.id
_entity.type
_entity.pdbx_description
1 polymer ?
#
loop_
_entity_poly.entity_id
_entity_poly.type
_entity_poly.pdbx_seq_one_letter_code
_entity_poly.pdbx_strand_id
1 'polypeptide(L)'
;MALPGISGKTAGNAAGVLEYCVKRKYLSGNAVASVKDKLLSRYGLGTEKKAQQDSGYKSGLQGILQGDGGQSFNLDAVSDKLKDKGCDYVLDNAGKLI
;
A
#
# COMPACT_ATOMS: atom_id res chain seq x y z
N MET A 1 0.21 -17.55 7.53
CA MET A 1 0.80 -16.63 6.55
C MET A 1 0.91 -15.27 7.23
N ALA A 2 2.13 -14.82 7.54
CA ALA A 2 2.33 -13.49 8.09
C ALA A 2 2.38 -12.49 6.93
N LEU A 3 1.69 -11.36 7.07
CA LEU A 3 1.81 -10.27 6.10
C LEU A 3 3.19 -9.62 6.25
N PRO A 4 3.78 -9.12 5.14
CA PRO A 4 5.07 -8.43 5.19
C PRO A 4 5.02 -7.20 6.08
N GLY A 5 6.08 -6.96 6.86
CA GLY A 5 6.19 -5.76 7.68
C GLY A 5 6.28 -4.49 6.82
N ILE A 6 5.52 -3.45 7.18
CA ILE A 6 5.51 -2.17 6.47
C ILE A 6 6.34 -1.16 7.25
N SER A 7 7.29 -0.50 6.57
CA SER A 7 8.12 0.56 7.14
C SER A 7 8.24 1.72 6.17
N GLY A 8 8.97 2.76 6.57
CA GLY A 8 9.25 3.90 5.70
C GLY A 8 9.93 3.53 4.37
N LYS A 9 10.66 2.41 4.32
CA LYS A 9 11.28 1.91 3.08
C LYS A 9 10.27 1.36 2.09
N THR A 10 9.12 0.88 2.57
CA THR A 10 8.04 0.31 1.76
C THR A 10 6.82 1.22 1.68
N ALA A 11 6.94 2.47 2.15
CA ALA A 11 5.85 3.44 2.15
C ALA A 11 5.29 3.72 0.75
N GLY A 12 6.14 3.83 -0.26
CA GLY A 12 5.71 3.95 -1.66
C GLY A 12 4.87 2.74 -2.09
N ASN A 13 5.32 1.53 -1.76
CA ASN A 13 4.56 0.31 -2.03
C ASN A 13 3.21 0.27 -1.30
N ALA A 14 3.19 0.57 0.00
CA ALA A 14 1.95 0.62 0.78
C ALA A 14 0.94 1.62 0.19
N ALA A 15 1.39 2.82 -0.22
CA ALA A 15 0.54 3.79 -0.90
C ALA A 15 -0.03 3.27 -2.24
N GLY A 16 0.76 2.52 -3.02
CA GLY A 16 0.27 1.89 -4.25
C GLY A 16 -0.76 0.80 -3.97
N VAL A 17 -0.54 -0.03 -2.95
CA VAL A 17 -1.48 -1.08 -2.54
C VAL A 17 -2.80 -0.47 -2.06
N LEU A 18 -2.74 0.61 -1.29
CA LEU A 18 -3.92 1.36 -0.86
C LEU A 18 -4.78 1.83 -2.05
N GLU A 19 -4.13 2.34 -3.10
CA GLU A 19 -4.84 2.74 -4.32
C GLU A 19 -5.45 1.54 -5.06
N TYR A 20 -4.74 0.41 -5.12
CA TYR A 20 -5.29 -0.85 -5.65
C TYR A 20 -6.54 -1.30 -4.87
N CYS A 21 -6.50 -1.21 -3.53
CA CYS A 21 -7.60 -1.59 -2.65
C CYS A 21 -8.85 -0.72 -2.86
N VAL A 22 -8.67 0.59 -3.03
CA VAL A 22 -9.77 1.52 -3.34
C VAL A 22 -10.35 1.23 -4.73
N LYS A 23 -9.50 1.03 -5.75
CA LYS A 23 -9.95 0.73 -7.13
C LYS A 23 -10.80 -0.54 -7.20
N ARG A 24 -10.52 -1.52 -6.33
CA ARG A 24 -11.26 -2.78 -6.25
C ARG A 24 -12.37 -2.80 -5.19
N LYS A 25 -12.63 -1.66 -4.55
CA LYS A 25 -13.66 -1.48 -3.52
C LYS A 25 -13.48 -2.35 -2.27
N TYR A 26 -12.24 -2.72 -1.94
CA TYR A 26 -11.92 -3.37 -0.66
C TYR A 26 -11.82 -2.34 0.48
N LEU A 27 -11.45 -1.09 0.18
CA LEU A 27 -11.42 -0.01 1.16
C LEU A 27 -12.22 1.20 0.70
N SER A 28 -12.71 1.97 1.67
CA SER A 28 -13.39 3.25 1.42
C SER A 28 -12.39 4.33 0.95
N GLY A 29 -12.66 4.92 -0.21
CA GLY A 29 -11.74 5.86 -0.87
C GLY A 29 -11.38 7.10 -0.05
N ASN A 30 -12.28 7.62 0.78
CA ASN A 30 -12.07 8.89 1.48
C ASN A 30 -11.01 8.79 2.59
N ALA A 31 -11.08 7.73 3.42
CA ALA A 31 -10.10 7.52 4.50
C ALA A 31 -8.72 7.15 3.91
N VAL A 32 -8.73 6.32 2.87
CA VAL A 32 -7.49 5.84 2.24
C VAL A 32 -6.76 6.95 1.49
N ALA A 33 -7.46 7.84 0.79
CA ALA A 33 -6.83 8.95 0.07
C ALA A 33 -6.02 9.83 1.03
N SER A 34 -6.58 10.17 2.20
CA SER A 34 -5.87 10.99 3.19
C SER A 34 -4.63 10.29 3.75
N VAL A 35 -4.72 8.99 4.05
CA VAL A 35 -3.55 8.21 4.54
C VAL A 35 -2.49 8.09 3.43
N LYS A 36 -2.91 7.79 2.20
CA LYS A 36 -2.03 7.69 1.03
C LYS A 36 -1.24 8.98 0.82
N ASP A 37 -1.92 10.12 0.78
CA ASP A 37 -1.29 11.40 0.48
C ASP A 37 -0.33 11.83 1.59
N LYS A 38 -0.71 11.62 2.87
CA LYS A 38 0.17 11.87 4.02
C LYS A 38 1.39 10.96 4.01
N LEU A 39 1.21 9.67 3.70
CA LEU A 39 2.28 8.69 3.63
C LEU A 39 3.27 9.07 2.54
N LEU A 40 2.79 9.29 1.31
CA LEU A 40 3.63 9.72 0.20
C LEU A 40 4.38 11.02 0.53
N SER A 41 3.69 12.01 1.14
CA SER A 41 4.31 13.29 1.51
C SER A 41 5.43 13.11 2.53
N ARG A 42 5.20 12.32 3.58
CA ARG A 42 6.17 12.08 4.66
C ARG A 42 7.46 11.40 4.17
N TYR A 43 7.35 10.56 3.15
CA TYR A 43 8.50 9.84 2.57
C TYR A 43 9.02 10.46 1.27
N GLY A 44 8.66 11.71 0.97
CA GLY A 44 9.21 12.46 -0.16
C GLY A 44 8.66 12.06 -1.53
N LEU A 45 7.61 11.24 -1.58
CA LEU A 45 6.88 10.77 -2.75
C LEU A 45 5.58 11.57 -3.01
N GLY A 46 5.34 12.67 -2.29
CA GLY A 46 4.08 13.43 -2.31
C GLY A 46 3.69 14.07 -3.65
N THR A 47 4.51 13.94 -4.69
CA THR A 47 4.13 14.32 -6.05
C THR A 47 3.88 13.07 -6.88
N GLU A 48 2.85 13.11 -7.74
CA GLU A 48 2.49 11.98 -8.59
C GLU A 48 3.68 11.51 -9.45
N LYS A 49 4.47 12.44 -10.00
CA LYS A 49 5.69 12.11 -10.75
C LYS A 49 6.68 11.27 -9.94
N LYS A 50 6.91 11.60 -8.66
CA LYS A 50 7.82 10.84 -7.80
C LYS A 50 7.25 9.49 -7.41
N ALA A 51 5.96 9.44 -7.05
CA ALA A 51 5.27 8.17 -6.80
C ALA A 51 5.32 7.25 -8.04
N GLN A 52 5.10 7.78 -9.24
CA GLN A 52 5.20 7.06 -10.51
C GLN A 52 6.64 6.71 -10.91
N GLN A 53 7.67 7.23 -10.24
CA GLN A 53 9.06 6.80 -10.43
C GLN A 53 9.47 5.72 -9.42
N ASP A 54 8.76 5.62 -8.30
CA ASP A 54 8.98 4.61 -7.27
C ASP A 54 8.53 3.22 -7.76
N SER A 55 9.46 2.26 -7.75
CA SER A 55 9.17 0.88 -8.15
C SER A 55 8.21 0.19 -7.17
N GLY A 56 8.32 0.50 -5.88
CA GLY A 56 7.44 0.00 -4.84
C GLY A 56 5.99 0.39 -5.12
N TYR A 57 5.74 1.67 -5.38
CA TYR A 57 4.42 2.22 -5.70
C TYR A 57 3.79 1.52 -6.91
N LYS A 58 4.56 1.33 -8.00
CA LYS A 58 4.08 0.60 -9.19
C LYS A 58 3.67 -0.84 -8.88
N SER A 59 4.49 -1.56 -8.11
CA SER A 59 4.13 -2.91 -7.69
C SER A 59 2.91 -2.92 -6.78
N GLY A 60 2.76 -1.91 -5.92
CA GLY A 60 1.58 -1.76 -5.07
C GLY A 60 0.30 -1.58 -5.88
N LEU A 61 0.35 -0.79 -6.96
CA LEU A 61 -0.77 -0.63 -7.90
C LEU A 61 -1.20 -1.94 -8.58
N GLN A 62 -0.27 -2.90 -8.70
CA GLN A 62 -0.54 -4.24 -9.22
C GLN A 62 -1.07 -5.20 -8.15
N GLY A 63 -1.26 -4.74 -6.90
CA GLY A 63 -1.69 -5.57 -5.78
C GLY A 63 -0.56 -6.36 -5.12
N ILE A 64 0.70 -6.00 -5.37
CA ILE A 64 1.85 -6.67 -4.76
C ILE A 64 2.31 -5.83 -3.57
N LEU A 65 2.07 -6.34 -2.36
CA LEU A 65 2.58 -5.77 -1.11
C LEU A 65 4.02 -6.24 -0.89
N GLN A 66 4.96 -5.31 -0.83
CA GLN A 66 6.36 -5.55 -0.50
C GLN A 66 6.62 -5.07 0.93
N GLY A 67 7.23 -5.93 1.74
CA GLY A 67 7.63 -5.60 3.09
C GLY A 67 9.13 -5.61 3.30
N ASP A 68 9.50 -5.32 4.53
CA ASP A 68 10.89 -5.34 4.95
C ASP A 68 11.52 -6.73 4.76
N GLY A 69 12.84 -6.74 4.56
CA GLY A 69 13.59 -7.98 4.40
C GLY A 69 13.35 -8.73 3.08
N GLY A 70 12.74 -8.09 2.08
CA GLY A 70 12.50 -8.67 0.76
C GLY A 70 11.28 -9.58 0.68
N GLN A 71 10.43 -9.58 1.71
CA GLN A 71 9.17 -10.32 1.68
C GLN A 71 8.18 -9.64 0.74
N SER A 72 7.41 -10.43 0.01
CA SER A 72 6.30 -9.92 -0.82
C SER A 72 5.06 -10.79 -0.65
N PHE A 73 3.90 -10.16 -0.81
CA PHE A 73 2.60 -10.78 -0.73
C PHE A 73 1.74 -10.27 -1.89
N ASN A 74 1.27 -11.20 -2.73
CA ASN A 74 0.45 -10.87 -3.88
C ASN A 74 -1.04 -10.92 -3.49
N LEU A 75 -1.64 -9.75 -3.27
CA LEU A 75 -3.08 -9.63 -3.01
C LEU A 75 -3.89 -10.08 -4.22
N ASP A 76 -3.41 -9.89 -5.45
CA ASP A 76 -4.15 -10.29 -6.65
C ASP A 76 -4.34 -11.81 -6.76
N ALA A 77 -3.39 -12.58 -6.22
CA ALA A 77 -3.38 -14.04 -6.27
C ALA A 77 -4.17 -14.74 -5.16
N VAL A 78 -4.82 -14.00 -4.25
CA VAL A 78 -5.60 -14.57 -3.14
C VAL A 78 -7.09 -14.28 -3.27
N SER A 79 -7.94 -14.96 -2.48
CA SER A 79 -9.39 -14.73 -2.46
C SER A 79 -9.74 -13.31 -2.01
N ASP A 80 -10.90 -12.77 -2.41
CA ASP A 80 -11.36 -11.43 -2.02
C ASP A 80 -11.38 -11.19 -0.50
N LYS A 81 -11.75 -12.19 0.29
CA LYS A 81 -11.71 -12.11 1.76
C LYS A 81 -10.29 -11.84 2.32
N LEU A 82 -9.27 -12.37 1.66
CA LEU A 82 -7.87 -12.14 2.03
C LEU A 82 -7.36 -10.82 1.48
N LYS A 83 -7.86 -10.38 0.32
CA LYS A 83 -7.59 -9.04 -0.22
C LYS A 83 -8.10 -7.98 0.73
N ASP A 84 -9.34 -8.11 1.19
CA ASP A 84 -9.99 -7.23 2.17
C ASP A 84 -9.14 -7.09 3.44
N LYS A 85 -8.81 -8.22 4.08
CA LYS A 85 -7.92 -8.25 5.26
C LYS A 85 -6.53 -7.67 5.00
N GLY A 86 -5.96 -7.93 3.83
CA GLY A 86 -4.64 -7.42 3.47
C GLY A 86 -4.67 -5.91 3.23
N CYS A 87 -5.73 -5.41 2.62
CA CYS A 87 -5.98 -3.99 2.43
C CYS A 87 -6.16 -3.26 3.76
N ASP A 88 -6.98 -3.81 4.67
CA ASP A 88 -7.13 -3.28 6.04
C ASP A 88 -5.79 -3.24 6.78
N TYR A 89 -5.02 -4.33 6.71
CA TYR A 89 -3.69 -4.39 7.31
C TYR A 89 -2.78 -3.29 6.76
N VAL A 90 -2.77 -3.07 5.44
CA VAL A 90 -1.93 -2.03 4.83
C VAL A 90 -2.39 -0.65 5.29
N LEU A 91 -3.69 -0.38 5.35
CA LEU A 91 -4.25 0.89 5.84
C LEU A 91 -3.84 1.17 7.28
N ASP A 92 -4.01 0.19 8.17
CA ASP A 92 -3.67 0.33 9.58
C ASP A 92 -2.17 0.55 9.79
N ASN A 93 -1.33 -0.20 9.08
CA ASN A 93 0.13 -0.08 9.24
C ASN A 93 0.69 1.17 8.57
N ALA A 94 0.17 1.56 7.39
CA ALA A 94 0.49 2.84 6.77
C ALA A 94 0.06 4.02 7.66
N GLY A 95 -1.12 3.91 8.29
CA GLY A 95 -1.64 4.90 9.24
C GLY A 95 -0.73 5.11 10.45
N LYS A 96 0.02 4.09 10.88
CA LYS A 96 1.00 4.20 11.99
C LYS A 96 2.31 4.88 11.58
N LEU A 97 2.59 4.98 10.28
CA LEU A 97 3.80 5.57 9.74
C LEU A 97 3.64 7.07 9.44
N ILE A 98 2.43 7.61 9.49
CA ILE A 98 2.09 9.01 9.19
C ILE A 98 1.94 9.89 10.42
#